data_AF-A0A0D6NK12-F1
#
_entry.id   AF-A0A0D6NK12-F1
#
_cell.length_a   1.000
_cell.length_b   1.000
_cell.length_c   1.000
_cell.angle_alpha   90.00
_cell.angle_beta   90.00
_cell.angle_gamma   90.00
#
_symmetry.space_group_name_H-M   'P 1'
#
loop_
_entity.id
_entity.type
_entity.pdbx_description
1 polymer ?
#
loop_
_entity_poly.entity_id
_entity_poly.type
_entity_poly.pdbx_seq_one_letter_code
_entity_poly.pdbx_strand_id
1 'polypeptide(L)'
;MATNQLSHRLSDPDGRAWLRAALKTVNAPLPIETAPEAMINHVLDVHPDIYASVRIAALIDEVPGPTLANLVSKRVFSYNELNAAMERIRLLGLDVSETENGRWIAEMAGFEVV
;
A
#
# COMPACT_ATOMS: atom_id res chain seq x y z
N MET A 1 -22.50 6.99 -7.42
CA MET A 1 -21.30 7.61 -8.02
C MET A 1 -20.47 8.21 -6.90
N ALA A 2 -19.47 7.49 -6.40
CA ALA A 2 -18.59 7.93 -5.32
C ALA A 2 -17.16 7.99 -5.85
N THR A 3 -16.87 9.01 -6.65
CA THR A 3 -15.53 9.26 -7.20
C THR A 3 -15.24 10.73 -6.96
N ASN A 4 -14.73 11.13 -5.77
CA ASN A 4 -14.00 12.41 -5.62
C ASN A 4 -13.35 12.71 -4.26
N GLN A 5 -13.30 11.80 -3.27
CA GLN A 5 -12.48 12.04 -2.07
C GLN A 5 -11.06 11.46 -2.16
N LEU A 6 -10.84 10.46 -3.00
CA LEU A 6 -9.55 9.77 -3.16
C LEU A 6 -8.50 10.60 -3.92
N SER A 7 -8.94 11.50 -4.81
CA SER A 7 -8.09 12.30 -5.70
C SER A 7 -7.26 13.38 -4.97
N HIS A 8 -7.67 13.80 -3.76
CA HIS A 8 -7.02 14.90 -3.05
C HIS A 8 -5.89 14.45 -2.09
N ARG A 9 -5.80 13.15 -1.79
CA ARG A 9 -4.75 12.57 -0.93
C ARG A 9 -3.47 12.27 -1.72
N LEU A 10 -3.63 11.87 -2.98
CA LEU A 10 -2.56 11.48 -3.91
C LEU A 10 -1.86 12.66 -4.63
N SER A 11 -2.24 13.90 -4.33
CA SER A 11 -1.66 15.09 -4.96
C SER A 11 -0.27 15.46 -4.42
N ASP A 12 0.15 14.91 -3.27
CA ASP A 12 1.47 15.19 -2.69
C ASP A 12 2.60 14.69 -3.62
N PRO A 13 3.41 15.60 -4.22
CA PRO A 13 4.53 15.22 -5.09
C PRO A 13 5.63 14.45 -4.35
N ASP A 14 5.88 14.78 -3.09
CA ASP A 14 6.95 14.17 -2.29
C ASP A 14 6.57 12.74 -1.92
N GLY A 15 5.32 12.54 -1.49
CA GLY A 15 4.78 11.23 -1.16
C GLY A 15 4.88 10.25 -2.34
N ARG A 16 4.59 10.73 -3.56
CA ARG A 16 4.73 9.93 -4.80
C ARG A 16 6.19 9.61 -5.13
N ALA A 17 7.12 10.53 -4.87
CA ALA A 17 8.54 10.28 -5.07
C ALA A 17 9.05 9.18 -4.13
N TRP A 18 8.62 9.21 -2.85
CA TRP A 18 8.92 8.18 -1.87
C TRP A 18 8.32 6.83 -2.23
N LEU A 19 7.08 6.78 -2.71
CA LEU A 19 6.45 5.53 -3.10
C LEU A 19 7.14 4.90 -4.31
N ARG A 20 7.54 5.73 -5.29
CA ARG A 20 8.36 5.28 -6.41
C ARG A 20 9.73 4.79 -5.97
N ALA A 21 10.36 5.43 -5.00
CA ALA A 21 11.64 4.98 -4.45
C ALA A 21 11.48 3.62 -3.75
N ALA A 22 10.46 3.49 -2.89
CA ALA A 22 10.13 2.26 -2.18
C ALA A 22 9.81 1.10 -3.14
N LEU A 23 9.08 1.34 -4.23
CA LEU A 23 8.80 0.29 -5.22
C LEU A 23 9.99 -0.05 -6.12
N LYS A 24 10.95 0.87 -6.29
CA LYS A 24 12.20 0.57 -7.01
C LYS A 24 13.15 -0.30 -6.18
N THR A 25 13.05 -0.25 -4.86
CA THR A 25 13.85 -1.11 -3.98
C THR A 25 13.30 -2.52 -3.87
N VAL A 26 12.04 -2.72 -4.24
CA VAL A 26 11.35 -4.00 -4.21
C VAL A 26 11.77 -4.86 -5.42
N ASN A 27 12.17 -6.11 -5.19
CA ASN A 27 12.63 -7.02 -6.25
C ASN A 27 11.48 -7.76 -6.97
N ALA A 28 10.32 -7.11 -7.09
CA ALA A 28 9.13 -7.65 -7.75
C ALA A 28 9.05 -7.21 -9.23
N PRO A 29 8.57 -8.08 -10.14
CA PRO A 29 8.41 -7.71 -11.54
C PRO A 29 7.42 -6.54 -11.68
N LEU A 30 7.89 -5.44 -12.27
CA LEU A 30 7.07 -4.24 -12.49
C LEU A 30 6.32 -4.33 -13.84
N PRO A 31 4.98 -4.53 -13.91
CA PRO A 31 4.19 -4.05 -15.03
C PRO A 31 4.39 -2.54 -15.28
N ILE A 32 4.62 -2.20 -16.55
CA ILE A 32 5.19 -0.92 -16.99
C ILE A 32 4.20 0.27 -16.91
N GLU A 33 2.91 0.05 -16.64
CA GLU A 33 1.90 1.08 -16.94
C GLU A 33 1.01 1.53 -15.76
N THR A 34 1.06 0.86 -14.61
CA THR A 34 0.19 1.22 -13.47
C THR A 34 0.90 2.13 -12.48
N ALA A 35 0.33 3.32 -12.27
CA ALA A 35 0.79 4.23 -11.22
C ALA A 35 0.75 3.51 -9.85
N PRO A 36 1.80 3.61 -9.02
CA PRO A 36 1.88 2.98 -7.69
C PRO A 36 0.66 3.17 -6.78
N GLU A 37 -0.02 4.30 -6.93
CA GLU A 37 -1.19 4.68 -6.15
C GLU A 37 -2.46 4.01 -6.70
N ALA A 38 -2.52 3.84 -8.03
CA ALA A 38 -3.58 3.09 -8.68
C ALA A 38 -3.51 1.61 -8.31
N MET A 39 -2.33 1.09 -7.96
CA MET A 39 -2.13 -0.30 -7.51
C MET A 39 -2.81 -0.59 -6.17
N ILE A 40 -2.62 0.26 -5.16
CA ILE A 40 -3.30 0.12 -3.85
C ILE A 40 -4.81 0.19 -4.07
N ASN A 41 -5.28 1.21 -4.79
CA ASN A 41 -6.70 1.36 -5.10
C ASN A 41 -7.26 0.14 -5.84
N HIS A 42 -6.51 -0.41 -6.80
CA HIS A 42 -6.95 -1.58 -7.56
C HIS A 42 -7.10 -2.81 -6.66
N VAL A 43 -6.15 -3.05 -5.76
CA VAL A 43 -6.28 -4.14 -4.78
C VAL A 43 -7.52 -3.94 -3.91
N LEU A 44 -7.80 -2.71 -3.48
CA LEU A 44 -8.95 -2.38 -2.64
C LEU A 44 -10.30 -2.45 -3.38
N ASP A 45 -10.35 -2.20 -4.70
CA ASP A 45 -11.58 -1.95 -5.49
C ASP A 45 -12.37 -3.22 -5.92
N VAL A 46 -12.55 -4.19 -5.04
CA VAL A 46 -13.27 -5.47 -5.32
C VAL A 46 -12.65 -6.34 -6.43
N HIS A 47 -11.79 -5.80 -7.29
CA HIS A 47 -11.18 -6.43 -8.45
C HIS A 47 -9.79 -7.01 -8.09
N PRO A 48 -9.65 -8.33 -7.91
CA PRO A 48 -8.37 -8.92 -7.53
C PRO A 48 -7.38 -8.86 -8.70
N ASP A 49 -6.32 -8.06 -8.55
CA ASP A 49 -5.14 -8.08 -9.42
C ASP A 49 -3.97 -8.70 -8.65
N ILE A 50 -3.54 -9.88 -9.11
CA ILE A 50 -2.43 -10.64 -8.53
C ILE A 50 -1.13 -9.83 -8.64
N TYR A 51 -0.89 -9.12 -9.74
CA TYR A 51 0.34 -8.34 -9.90
C TYR A 51 0.38 -7.15 -8.93
N ALA A 52 -0.75 -6.46 -8.77
CA ALA A 52 -0.86 -5.41 -7.77
C ALA A 52 -0.66 -5.96 -6.35
N SER A 53 -1.21 -7.15 -6.08
CA SER A 53 -1.13 -7.82 -4.79
C SER A 53 0.29 -8.25 -4.42
N VAL A 54 1.04 -8.84 -5.36
CA VAL A 54 2.45 -9.20 -5.19
C VAL A 54 3.30 -7.98 -4.85
N ARG A 55 3.02 -6.84 -5.48
CA ARG A 55 3.76 -5.60 -5.22
C ARG A 55 3.43 -4.99 -3.86
N ILE A 56 2.18 -5.05 -3.41
CA ILE A 56 1.82 -4.63 -2.06
C ILE A 56 2.47 -5.53 -1.02
N ALA A 57 2.45 -6.85 -1.24
CA ALA A 57 3.14 -7.80 -0.38
C ALA A 57 4.63 -7.42 -0.25
N ALA A 58 5.30 -7.19 -1.37
CA ALA A 58 6.71 -6.86 -1.37
C ALA A 58 7.02 -5.44 -0.86
N LEU A 59 6.13 -4.46 -1.07
CA LEU A 59 6.20 -3.15 -0.41
C LEU A 59 6.18 -3.31 1.11
N ILE A 60 5.34 -4.18 1.65
CA ILE A 60 5.21 -4.39 3.09
C ILE A 60 6.39 -5.20 3.63
N ASP A 61 6.84 -6.23 2.93
CA ASP A 61 7.89 -7.14 3.40
C ASP A 61 9.31 -6.55 3.25
N GLU A 62 9.60 -5.88 2.12
CA GLU A 62 10.98 -5.50 1.78
C GLU A 62 11.32 -4.04 2.14
N VAL A 63 10.33 -3.16 2.30
CA VAL A 63 10.60 -1.73 2.51
C VAL A 63 10.77 -1.43 4.00
N PRO A 64 11.79 -0.64 4.40
CA PRO A 64 11.98 -0.28 5.80
C PRO A 64 10.75 0.41 6.39
N GLY A 65 10.33 0.00 7.59
CA GLY A 65 9.19 0.57 8.33
C GLY A 65 9.15 2.11 8.39
N PRO A 66 10.27 2.84 8.60
CA PRO A 66 10.27 4.30 8.56
C PRO A 66 9.83 4.90 7.22
N THR A 67 10.10 4.22 6.11
CA THR A 67 9.66 4.65 4.78
C THR A 67 8.15 4.49 4.64
N LEU A 68 7.58 3.39 5.14
CA LEU A 68 6.13 3.19 5.21
C LEU A 68 5.47 4.25 6.10
N ALA A 69 6.03 4.53 7.27
CA ALA A 69 5.58 5.60 8.17
C ALA A 69 5.54 6.96 7.47
N ASN A 70 6.60 7.28 6.69
CA ASN A 70 6.69 8.52 5.94
C ASN A 70 5.60 8.61 4.88
N LEU A 71 5.32 7.53 4.14
CA LEU A 71 4.25 7.50 3.14
C LEU A 71 2.88 7.77 3.77
N VAL A 72 2.61 7.18 4.93
CA VAL A 72 1.38 7.43 5.68
C VAL A 72 1.33 8.87 6.20
N SER A 73 2.43 9.39 6.75
CA SER A 73 2.51 10.78 7.24
C SER A 73 2.24 11.81 6.14
N LYS A 74 2.63 11.49 4.90
CA LYS A 74 2.41 12.28 3.69
C LYS A 74 1.02 12.07 3.07
N ARG A 75 0.16 11.30 3.75
CA ARG A 75 -1.22 10.98 3.33
C ARG A 75 -1.29 10.33 1.95
N VAL A 76 -0.25 9.60 1.55
CA VAL A 76 -0.27 8.83 0.29
C VAL A 76 -1.28 7.68 0.41
N PHE A 77 -1.33 7.05 1.59
CA PHE A 77 -2.33 6.08 2.01
C PHE A 77 -2.40 6.08 3.55
N SER A 78 -3.47 5.52 4.12
CA SER A 78 -3.63 5.35 5.57
C SER A 78 -3.16 3.97 6.07
N TYR A 79 -2.99 3.81 7.38
CA TYR A 79 -2.72 2.49 7.96
C TYR A 79 -3.92 1.57 7.79
N ASN A 80 -5.14 2.10 7.89
CA ASN A 80 -6.37 1.39 7.58
C ASN A 80 -6.42 0.87 6.13
N GLU A 81 -5.97 1.67 5.14
CA GLU A 81 -5.91 1.26 3.73
C GLU A 81 -4.86 0.17 3.51
N LEU A 82 -3.70 0.27 4.16
CA LEU A 82 -2.68 -0.79 4.12
C LEU A 82 -3.15 -2.09 4.77
N ASN A 83 -3.81 -2.01 5.93
CA ASN A 83 -4.34 -3.18 6.64
C ASN A 83 -5.46 -3.84 5.81
N ALA A 84 -6.35 -3.06 5.21
CA ALA A 84 -7.36 -3.58 4.30
C ALA A 84 -6.74 -4.24 3.05
N ALA A 85 -5.67 -3.68 2.50
CA ALA A 85 -4.94 -4.28 1.40
C ALA A 85 -4.29 -5.61 1.84
N MET A 86 -3.66 -5.67 3.03
CA MET A 86 -3.08 -6.90 3.59
C MET A 86 -4.11 -8.03 3.70
N GLU A 87 -5.25 -7.78 4.32
CA GLU A 87 -6.31 -8.78 4.46
C GLU A 87 -6.83 -9.26 3.11
N ARG A 88 -6.83 -8.38 2.12
CA ARG A 88 -7.32 -8.68 0.78
C ARG A 88 -6.33 -9.52 -0.04
N ILE A 89 -5.04 -9.22 0.03
CA ILE A 89 -4.01 -10.01 -0.65
C ILE A 89 -3.78 -11.37 0.03
N ARG A 90 -4.10 -11.49 1.33
CA ARG A 90 -4.08 -12.76 2.06
C ARG A 90 -5.02 -13.79 1.43
N LEU A 91 -6.18 -13.35 0.94
CA LEU A 91 -7.13 -14.21 0.20
C LEU A 91 -6.55 -14.76 -1.12
N LEU A 92 -5.49 -14.15 -1.63
CA LEU A 92 -4.75 -14.57 -2.83
C LEU A 92 -3.50 -15.40 -2.51
N GLY A 93 -3.32 -15.80 -1.24
CA GLY A 93 -2.19 -16.62 -0.79
C GLY A 93 -0.91 -15.83 -0.48
N LEU A 94 -0.98 -14.49 -0.44
CA LEU A 94 0.13 -13.61 -0.08
C LEU A 94 -0.08 -13.10 1.35
N ASP A 95 0.40 -13.86 2.33
CA ASP A 95 0.26 -13.49 3.74
C ASP A 95 1.51 -12.75 4.24
N VAL A 96 1.37 -11.44 4.45
CA VAL A 96 2.41 -10.57 5.03
C VAL A 96 2.09 -10.13 6.45
N SER A 97 1.03 -10.66 7.07
CA SER A 97 0.56 -10.23 8.40
C SER A 97 1.56 -10.52 9.52
N GLU A 98 2.38 -11.56 9.38
CA GLU A 98 3.38 -11.97 10.38
C GLU A 98 4.73 -11.24 10.25
N THR A 99 4.92 -10.48 9.17
CA THR A 99 6.12 -9.65 9.00
C THR A 99 6.19 -8.56 10.08
N GLU A 100 7.37 -7.99 10.33
CA GLU A 100 7.53 -6.88 11.27
C GLU A 100 6.62 -5.71 10.90
N ASN A 101 6.67 -5.31 9.62
CA ASN A 101 5.84 -4.24 9.09
C ASN A 101 4.35 -4.61 9.09
N GLY A 102 3.99 -5.85 8.78
CA GLY A 102 2.60 -6.31 8.79
C GLY A 102 1.97 -6.21 10.18
N ARG A 103 2.66 -6.70 11.21
CA ARG A 103 2.20 -6.59 12.61
C ARG A 103 2.08 -5.13 13.04
N TRP A 104 3.07 -4.32 12.69
CA TRP A 104 3.06 -2.89 13.00
C TRP A 104 1.92 -2.14 12.28
N ILE A 105 1.68 -2.42 11.00
CA ILE A 105 0.55 -1.84 10.23
C ILE A 105 -0.79 -2.19 10.89
N ALA A 106 -0.99 -3.46 11.26
CA ALA A 106 -2.22 -3.90 11.91
C ALA A 106 -2.44 -3.22 13.27
N GLU A 107 -1.37 -3.06 14.06
CA GLU A 107 -1.40 -2.32 15.32
C GLU A 107 -1.76 -0.84 15.09
N MET A 108 -1.07 -0.17 14.17
CA MET A 108 -1.28 1.25 13.87
C MET A 108 -2.67 1.55 13.29
N ALA A 109 -3.22 0.63 12.50
CA ALA A 109 -4.59 0.73 12.00
C ALA A 109 -5.62 0.73 13.16
N GLY A 110 -5.35 -0.02 14.24
CA GLY A 110 -6.20 -0.02 15.44
C GLY A 110 -6.21 1.32 16.21
N PHE A 111 -5.20 2.18 16.00
CA PHE A 111 -5.12 3.51 16.60
C PHE A 111 -5.61 4.63 15.67
N GLU A 112 -5.83 4.35 14.39
CA GLU A 112 -6.28 5.35 13.42
C GLU A 112 -7.78 5.58 13.56
N VAL A 113 -8.16 6.69 14.22
CA VAL A 113 -9.56 7.09 14.40
C VAL A 113 -10.17 7.49 13.05
N VAL A 114 -11.26 6.80 12.69
CA VAL A 114 -12.02 6.96 11.42
C VAL A 114 -12.59 8.36 11.25
#